data_AF-A0A8S3CM96-F1
#
_entry.id   AF-A0A8S3CM96-F1
#
_cell.length_a   1.000
_cell.length_b   1.000
_cell.length_c   1.000
_cell.angle_alpha   90.00
_cell.angle_beta   90.00
_cell.angle_gamma   90.00
#
_symmetry.space_group_name_H-M   'P 1'
#
loop_
_entity.id
_entity.type
_entity.pdbx_description
1 polymer ?
#
loop_
_entity_poly.entity_id
_entity_poly.type
_entity_poly.pdbx_seq_one_letter_code
_entity_poly.pdbx_strand_id
1 'polypeptide(L)' 'LDVVQALVTYGASVNCKNDDGDIPLILAVRGTHAEIIDYLLRAGSDIHQHGWLGKSAVH' A
#
# COMPACT_ATOMS: atom_id res chain seq x y z
N LEU A 1 -6.02 -11.01 3.31
CA LEU A 1 -6.53 -10.31 2.10
C LEU A 1 -7.88 -9.63 2.37
N ASP A 2 -8.82 -10.32 3.00
CA ASP A 2 -10.24 -9.91 3.17
C ASP A 2 -10.47 -8.47 3.64
N VAL A 3 -9.77 -8.01 4.68
CA VAL A 3 -9.95 -6.65 5.21
C VAL A 3 -9.46 -5.59 4.22
N VAL A 4 -8.31 -5.81 3.57
CA VAL A 4 -7.77 -4.86 2.58
C VAL A 4 -8.68 -4.79 1.36
N GLN A 5 -9.18 -5.93 0.91
CA GLN A 5 -10.10 -6.00 -0.22
C GLN A 5 -11.42 -5.29 0.08
N ALA A 6 -11.99 -5.51 1.27
CA ALA A 6 -13.18 -4.79 1.70
C ALA A 6 -12.95 -3.28 1.71
N LEU A 7 -11.85 -2.81 2.32
CA LEU A 7 -11.52 -1.38 2.41
C LEU A 7 -11.42 -0.72 1.02
N VAL A 8 -10.67 -1.33 0.09
CA VAL A 8 -10.53 -0.82 -1.28
C VAL A 8 -11.89 -0.83 -2.02
N THR A 9 -12.72 -1.85 -1.78
CA THR A 9 -14.07 -1.95 -2.37
C THR A 9 -14.99 -0.84 -1.87
N TYR A 10 -14.86 -0.42 -0.60
CA TYR A 10 -15.57 0.72 -0.03
C TYR A 10 -14.97 2.09 -0.42
N GLY A 11 -14.02 2.13 -1.35
CA GLY A 11 -13.43 3.37 -1.87
C GLY A 11 -12.24 3.88 -1.06
N ALA A 12 -11.61 3.05 -0.22
CA ALA A 12 -10.35 3.42 0.41
C ALA A 12 -9.27 3.64 -0.67
N SER A 13 -8.57 4.77 -0.58
CA SER A 13 -7.48 5.08 -1.49
C SER A 13 -6.28 4.15 -1.22
N VAL A 14 -5.78 3.48 -2.25
CA VAL A 14 -4.57 2.63 -2.18
C VAL A 14 -3.27 3.43 -2.10
N ASN A 15 -3.37 4.75 -2.23
CA ASN A 15 -2.26 5.70 -2.20
C ASN A 15 -2.40 6.71 -1.04
N CYS A 16 -3.27 6.45 -0.07
CA CYS A 16 -3.34 7.27 1.13
C CYS A 16 -2.04 7.16 1.93
N LYS A 17 -1.62 8.24 2.57
CA LYS A 17 -0.48 8.23 3.48
C LYS A 17 -0.99 8.16 4.90
N ASN A 18 -0.38 7.33 5.74
CA ASN A 18 -0.60 7.38 7.18
C ASN A 18 0.15 8.58 7.79
N ASP A 19 0.07 8.74 9.11
CA ASP A 19 0.75 9.83 9.83
C ASP A 19 2.29 9.78 9.67
N ASP A 20 2.85 8.60 9.39
CA ASP A 20 4.27 8.41 9.08
C ASP A 20 4.60 8.67 7.59
N GLY A 21 3.62 9.11 6.79
CA GLY A 21 3.77 9.33 5.36
C GLY A 21 3.79 8.05 4.51
N ASP A 22 3.72 6.86 5.12
CA ASP A 22 3.76 5.56 4.45
C ASP A 22 2.43 5.27 3.73
N ILE A 23 2.53 4.71 2.52
CA ILE A 23 1.38 4.20 1.77
C ILE A 23 1.07 2.75 2.12
N PRO A 24 -0.17 2.25 1.91
CA PRO A 24 -0.56 0.86 2.14
C PRO A 24 0.43 -0.17 1.55
N LEU A 25 0.99 0.13 0.39
CA LEU A 25 1.96 -0.73 -0.27
C LEU A 25 3.29 -0.84 0.50
N ILE A 26 3.80 0.25 1.08
CA ILE A 26 5.02 0.23 1.92
C ILE A 26 4.78 -0.63 3.16
N LEU A 27 3.60 -0.51 3.79
CA LEU A 27 3.23 -1.33 4.94
C LEU A 27 3.12 -2.82 4.58
N ALA A 28 2.55 -3.14 3.41
CA ALA A 28 2.44 -4.52 2.92
C ALA A 28 3.82 -5.15 2.63
N VAL A 29 4.75 -4.38 2.07
CA VAL A 29 6.16 -4.81 1.86
C VAL A 29 6.87 -5.04 3.18
N ARG A 30 6.75 -4.13 4.15
CA ARG A 30 7.34 -4.28 5.50
C ARG A 30 6.81 -5.50 6.24
N GLY A 31 5.53 -5.85 6.01
CA GLY A 31 4.88 -7.03 6.59
C GLY A 31 5.10 -8.33 5.81
N THR A 32 5.82 -8.32 4.68
CA THR A 32 6.01 -9.49 3.78
C THR A 32 4.69 -10.14 3.33
N HIS A 33 3.65 -9.34 3.11
CA HIS A 33 2.33 -9.82 2.69
C HIS A 33 2.18 -9.82 1.16
N ALA A 34 2.79 -10.82 0.50
CA ALA A 34 2.83 -10.92 -0.96
C ALA A 34 1.46 -10.82 -1.64
N GLU A 35 0.42 -11.45 -1.08
CA GLU A 35 -0.95 -11.37 -1.63
C GLU A 35 -1.53 -9.96 -1.56
N ILE A 36 -1.24 -9.22 -0.49
CA ILE A 36 -1.70 -7.84 -0.31
C ILE A 36 -0.96 -6.93 -1.28
N ILE A 37 0.33 -7.19 -1.53
CA ILE A 37 1.13 -6.47 -2.51
C ILE A 37 0.53 -6.64 -3.91
N ASP A 38 0.28 -7.87 -4.36
CA ASP A 38 -0.31 -8.11 -5.69
C ASP A 38 -1.68 -7.44 -5.84
N TYR A 39 -2.52 -7.51 -4.79
CA TYR A 39 -3.81 -6.86 -4.78
C TYR A 39 -3.72 -5.33 -4.88
N LEU A 40 -2.86 -4.70 -4.07
CA LEU A 40 -2.69 -3.24 -4.09
C LEU A 40 -2.11 -2.75 -5.43
N LEU A 41 -1.18 -3.50 -6.04
CA LEU A 41 -0.65 -3.20 -7.37
C LEU A 41 -1.75 -3.28 -8.43
N ARG A 42 -2.57 -4.34 -8.41
CA ARG A 42 -3.73 -4.48 -9.31
C ARG A 42 -4.78 -3.38 -9.11
N ALA A 43 -4.92 -2.89 -7.89
CA ALA A 43 -5.82 -1.79 -7.56
C ALA A 43 -5.27 -0.40 -7.95
N GLY A 44 -4.10 -0.33 -8.60
CA GLY A 44 -3.52 0.93 -9.08
C GLY A 44 -2.68 1.68 -8.04
N SER A 45 -2.12 0.98 -7.05
CA SER A 45 -1.19 1.57 -6.10
C SER A 45 0.09 2.02 -6.81
N ASP A 46 0.55 3.22 -6.48
CA ASP A 46 1.74 3.82 -7.08
C ASP A 46 3.01 3.30 -6.36
N ILE A 47 3.81 2.53 -7.09
CA ILE A 47 5.07 1.96 -6.59
C ILE A 47 6.14 3.02 -6.35
N HIS A 48 6.02 4.18 -6.99
CA HIS A 48 7.01 5.26 -6.91
C HIS A 48 6.70 6.24 -5.79
N GLN A 49 5.55 6.11 -5.13
CA GLN A 49 5.26 6.93 -3.97
C GLN A 49 6.21 6.60 -2.82
N HIS A 50 6.86 7.65 -2.34
CA HIS A 50 7.79 7.61 -1.23
C HIS A 50 7.07 7.99 0.06
N GLY A 51 7.33 7.19 1.10
CA GLY A 51 7.01 7.49 2.48
C GLY A 51 7.81 8.68 3.00
N TRP A 52 7.57 9.09 4.25
CA TRP A 52 8.26 10.24 4.86
C TRP A 52 9.79 10.11 4.83
N LEU A 53 10.31 8.88 4.96
CA LEU A 53 11.75 8.60 4.97
C LEU A 53 12.38 8.49 3.57
N GLY A 54 11.65 8.85 2.50
CA GLY A 54 12.10 8.59 1.12
C GLY A 54 12.09 7.11 0.76
N LYS A 55 11.58 6.24 1.65
CA LYS A 55 11.43 4.81 1.43
C LYS A 55 10.33 4.58 0.41
N SER A 56 10.61 3.77 -0.59
CA SER A 56 9.62 3.36 -1.59
C SER A 56 9.30 1.89 -1.39
N ALA A 57 8.18 1.40 -1.94
CA ALA A 57 7.91 -0.04 -1.88
C ALA A 57 9.00 -0.89 -2.58
N VAL A 58 9.81 -0.25 -3.44
CA VAL A 58 10.82 -0.89 -4.28
C VAL A 58 12.28 -0.67 -3.83
N HIS A 59 12.54 0.19 -2.83
CA HIS A 59 13.87 0.48 -2.25
C HIS A 59 13.79 0.57 -0.72
#